data_AF-A0A7W2ASW5-F1
#
_entry.id   AF-A0A7W2ASW5-F1
#
_cell.length_a   1.000
_cell.length_b   1.000
_cell.length_c   1.000
_cell.angle_alpha   90.00
_cell.angle_beta   90.00
_cell.angle_gamma   90.00
#
_symmetry.space_group_name_H-M   'P 1'
#
loop_
_entity.id
_entity.type
_entity.pdbx_description
1 polymer ?
#
loop_
_entity_poly.entity_id
_entity_poly.type
_entity_poly.pdbx_seq_one_letter_code
_entity_poly.pdbx_strand_id
1 'polypeptide(L)'
;MKPHSFQIPYSVADKLPPAERFVYYELSRLASTKTRTDNIFRVRIPPRGLIINHFRLAKEMDYPYTKVASAMEHLEKKGLIEIHPLKNKEFKSYYLVYLKKIYHEEKVPISPPEFSM
;
A
#
# COMPACT_ATOMS: atom_id res chain seq x y z
N MET A 1 11.13 14.76 5.17
CA MET A 1 10.49 13.42 5.27
C MET A 1 11.30 12.46 4.42
N LYS A 2 11.71 11.29 4.93
CA LYS A 2 12.43 10.31 4.10
C LYS A 2 11.49 9.78 3.02
N PRO A 3 11.92 9.66 1.75
CA PRO A 3 11.10 9.07 0.71
C PRO A 3 10.87 7.59 1.08
N HIS A 4 9.62 7.24 1.34
CA HIS A 4 9.21 5.85 1.57
C HIS A 4 9.08 5.17 0.20
N SER A 5 10.21 4.82 -0.42
CA SER A 5 10.22 4.11 -1.69
C SER A 5 10.00 2.61 -1.43
N PHE A 6 8.74 2.22 -1.25
CA PHE A 6 8.38 0.84 -1.54
C PHE A 6 8.45 0.64 -3.06
N GLN A 7 9.31 -0.27 -3.49
CA GLN A 7 9.37 -0.68 -4.88
C GLN A 7 8.30 -1.74 -5.13
N ILE A 8 7.46 -1.51 -6.14
CA ILE A 8 6.49 -2.51 -6.59
C ILE A 8 7.13 -3.32 -7.71
N PRO A 9 7.08 -4.67 -7.66
CA PRO A 9 7.57 -5.47 -8.77
C PRO A 9 6.86 -5.08 -10.07
N TYR A 10 7.61 -4.81 -11.13
CA TYR A 10 7.04 -4.54 -12.47
C TYR A 10 6.09 -5.66 -12.91
N SER A 11 6.41 -6.90 -12.56
CA SER A 11 5.56 -8.08 -12.82
C SER A 11 4.16 -8.03 -12.19
N VAL A 12 3.98 -7.24 -11.12
CA VAL A 12 2.69 -6.96 -10.49
C VAL A 12 2.07 -5.71 -11.11
N ALA A 13 2.84 -4.63 -11.25
CA ALA A 13 2.34 -3.36 -11.76
C ALA A 13 1.79 -3.46 -13.20
N ASP A 14 2.50 -4.15 -14.10
CA ASP A 14 2.14 -4.23 -15.53
C ASP A 14 0.84 -4.98 -15.79
N LYS A 15 0.47 -5.88 -14.88
CA LYS A 15 -0.77 -6.68 -14.98
C LYS A 15 -1.99 -5.94 -14.42
N LEU A 16 -1.79 -4.81 -13.75
CA LEU A 16 -2.86 -4.02 -13.17
C LEU A 16 -3.37 -2.95 -14.13
N PRO A 17 -4.70 -2.77 -14.24
CA PRO A 17 -5.29 -1.59 -14.85
C PRO A 17 -4.76 -0.30 -14.19
N PRO A 18 -4.74 0.83 -14.92
CA PRO A 18 -4.14 2.07 -14.42
C PRO A 18 -4.66 2.52 -13.05
N ALA A 19 -5.96 2.43 -12.81
CA ALA A 19 -6.56 2.84 -11.53
C ALA A 19 -6.13 1.93 -10.35
N GLU A 20 -6.15 0.61 -10.55
CA GLU A 20 -5.69 -0.36 -9.55
C GLU A 20 -4.20 -0.19 -9.27
N ARG A 21 -3.40 0.02 -10.31
CA ARG A 21 -1.97 0.26 -10.22
C ARG A 21 -1.68 1.49 -9.37
N PHE A 22 -2.37 2.60 -9.63
CA PHE A 22 -2.17 3.85 -8.90
C PHE A 22 -2.55 3.73 -7.42
N VAL A 23 -3.69 3.09 -7.12
CA VAL A 23 -4.10 2.80 -5.73
C VAL A 23 -3.10 1.87 -5.04
N TYR A 24 -2.60 0.86 -5.73
CA TYR A 24 -1.64 -0.08 -5.17
C TYR A 24 -0.27 0.58 -4.88
N TYR A 25 0.18 1.48 -5.75
CA TYR A 25 1.34 2.34 -5.51
C TYR A 25 1.19 3.17 -4.25
N GLU A 26 0.04 3.82 -4.12
CA GLU A 26 -0.19 4.69 -2.99
C GLU A 26 -0.28 3.92 -1.67
N LEU A 27 -1.00 2.80 -1.65
CA LEU A 27 -1.05 1.92 -0.49
C LEU A 27 0.35 1.46 -0.10
N SER A 28 1.18 1.09 -1.08
CA SER A 28 2.57 0.69 -0.84
C SER A 28 3.39 1.82 -0.26
N ARG A 29 3.31 3.03 -0.83
CA ARG A 29 4.00 4.23 -0.33
C ARG A 29 3.66 4.55 1.13
N LEU A 30 2.40 4.40 1.50
CA LEU A 30 1.87 4.75 2.82
C LEU A 30 2.05 3.63 3.88
N ALA A 31 2.24 2.39 3.45
CA ALA A 31 2.34 1.26 4.35
C ALA A 31 3.54 1.37 5.30
N SER A 32 3.40 0.76 6.47
CA SER A 32 4.48 0.81 7.45
C SER A 32 5.65 -0.08 7.04
N THR A 33 6.88 0.43 7.11
CA THR A 33 8.10 -0.38 6.86
C THR A 33 8.49 -1.23 8.07
N LYS A 34 8.01 -0.88 9.25
CA LYS A 34 8.33 -1.55 10.51
C LYS A 34 7.06 -1.76 11.31
N THR A 35 7.10 -2.72 12.23
CA THR A 35 6.02 -2.86 13.21
C THR A 35 5.91 -1.59 14.04
N ARG A 36 4.70 -1.03 14.14
CA ARG A 36 4.41 0.12 15.02
C ARG A 36 3.06 -0.04 15.70
N THR A 37 2.90 0.55 16.87
CA THR A 37 1.60 0.65 17.52
C THR A 37 0.98 1.98 17.14
N ASP A 38 -0.25 1.95 16.64
CA ASP A 38 -1.04 3.16 16.46
C ASP A 38 -1.77 3.49 17.76
N ASN A 39 -1.44 4.64 18.35
CA ASN A 39 -1.99 5.04 19.65
C ASN A 39 -3.46 5.48 19.58
N ILE A 40 -3.93 5.93 18.40
CA ILE A 40 -5.31 6.36 18.19
C ILE A 40 -6.21 5.14 18.10
N PHE A 41 -5.85 4.21 17.21
CA PHE A 41 -6.64 3.00 16.98
C PHE A 41 -6.35 1.90 18.01
N ARG A 42 -5.28 2.04 18.81
CA ARG A 42 -4.77 1.04 19.77
C ARG A 42 -4.52 -0.33 19.12
N VAL A 43 -4.08 -0.31 17.87
CA VAL A 43 -3.82 -1.51 17.07
C VAL A 43 -2.33 -1.58 16.71
N ARG A 44 -1.78 -2.79 16.79
CA ARG A 44 -0.43 -3.07 16.30
C ARG A 44 -0.46 -3.20 14.79
N ILE A 45 0.18 -2.27 14.09
CA ILE A 45 0.33 -2.29 12.64
C ILE A 45 1.60 -3.08 12.31
N PRO A 46 1.50 -4.25 11.63
CA PRO A 46 2.67 -4.99 11.17
C PRO A 46 3.38 -4.25 10.03
N PRO A 47 4.62 -4.63 9.68
CA PRO A 47 5.24 -4.18 8.44
C PRO A 47 4.32 -4.53 7.26
N ARG A 48 4.25 -3.65 6.26
CA ARG A 48 3.33 -3.70 5.11
C ARG A 48 1.86 -3.45 5.47
N GLY A 49 1.58 -3.07 6.71
CA GLY A 49 0.26 -2.68 7.20
C GLY A 49 0.02 -1.18 7.13
N LEU A 50 -1.23 -0.79 6.87
CA LEU A 50 -1.71 0.59 6.88
C LEU A 50 -3.12 0.64 7.45
N ILE A 51 -3.38 1.53 8.42
CA ILE A 51 -4.75 1.84 8.83
C ILE A 51 -5.27 2.98 7.96
N ILE A 52 -6.32 2.73 7.18
CA ILE A 52 -6.91 3.71 6.28
C ILE A 52 -8.40 3.43 6.03
N ASN A 53 -9.07 4.35 5.34
CA ASN A 53 -10.38 4.13 4.75
C ASN A 53 -10.41 4.70 3.32
N HIS A 54 -11.41 4.33 2.54
CA HIS A 54 -11.51 4.75 1.13
C HIS A 54 -11.49 6.27 0.98
N PHE A 55 -12.16 6.99 1.88
CA PHE A 55 -12.26 8.45 1.83
C PHE A 55 -10.91 9.14 2.05
N ARG A 56 -10.15 8.68 3.05
CA ARG A 56 -8.83 9.23 3.37
C ARG A 56 -7.82 8.92 2.28
N LEU A 57 -7.87 7.72 1.71
CA LEU A 57 -7.01 7.34 0.58
C LEU A 57 -7.34 8.17 -0.67
N ALA A 58 -8.63 8.34 -0.98
CA ALA A 58 -9.09 9.21 -2.07
C ALA A 58 -8.59 10.65 -1.92
N LYS A 59 -8.62 11.21 -0.70
CA LYS A 59 -8.11 12.55 -0.42
C LYS A 59 -6.58 12.64 -0.56
N GLU A 60 -5.82 11.65 -0.09
CA GLU A 60 -4.36 11.63 -0.23
C GLU A 60 -3.94 11.57 -1.71
N MET A 61 -4.70 10.85 -2.53
CA MET A 61 -4.43 10.66 -3.96
C MET A 61 -4.99 11.77 -4.86
N ASP A 62 -5.79 12.69 -4.32
CA ASP A 62 -6.66 13.59 -5.08
C ASP A 62 -7.43 12.85 -6.19
N TYR A 63 -8.10 11.75 -5.80
CA TYR A 63 -8.73 10.80 -6.73
C TYR A 63 -10.19 10.49 -6.34
N PRO A 64 -11.10 10.21 -7.30
CA PRO A 64 -12.50 9.94 -6.97
C PRO A 64 -12.68 8.76 -6.02
N TYR A 65 -13.44 8.97 -4.95
CA TYR A 65 -13.75 7.95 -3.93
C TYR A 65 -14.22 6.62 -4.53
N THR A 66 -15.16 6.67 -5.47
CA THR A 66 -15.76 5.47 -6.08
C THR A 66 -14.73 4.64 -6.83
N LYS A 67 -13.76 5.29 -7.49
CA LYS A 67 -12.66 4.62 -8.18
C LYS A 67 -11.68 3.99 -7.20
N VAL A 68 -11.37 4.68 -6.10
CA VAL A 68 -10.52 4.11 -5.03
C VAL A 68 -11.18 2.87 -4.41
N ALA A 69 -12.46 2.95 -4.07
CA ALA A 69 -13.20 1.84 -3.48
C ALA A 69 -13.22 0.61 -4.41
N SER A 70 -13.58 0.80 -5.69
CA SER A 70 -13.58 -0.28 -6.68
C SER A 70 -12.18 -0.87 -6.90
N ALA A 71 -11.15 -0.03 -6.98
CA ALA A 71 -9.77 -0.49 -7.13
C ALA A 71 -9.31 -1.31 -5.91
N MET A 72 -9.60 -0.88 -4.69
CA MET A 72 -9.27 -1.64 -3.48
C MET A 72 -9.95 -3.01 -3.45
N GLU A 73 -11.23 -3.08 -3.79
CA GLU A 73 -11.96 -4.35 -3.90
C GLU A 73 -11.32 -5.29 -4.94
N HIS A 74 -10.92 -4.76 -6.10
CA HIS A 74 -10.26 -5.55 -7.13
C HIS A 74 -8.87 -6.04 -6.70
N LEU A 75 -8.09 -5.18 -6.03
CA LEU A 75 -6.77 -5.55 -5.51
C LEU A 75 -6.88 -6.66 -4.45
N GLU A 76 -7.92 -6.62 -3.61
CA GLU A 76 -8.23 -7.68 -2.64
C GLU A 76 -8.63 -8.98 -3.34
N LYS A 77 -9.54 -8.92 -4.32
CA LYS A 77 -9.93 -10.08 -5.14
C LYS A 77 -8.73 -10.72 -5.87
N LYS A 78 -7.75 -9.90 -6.29
CA LYS A 78 -6.48 -10.36 -6.89
C LYS A 78 -5.47 -10.88 -5.87
N GLY A 79 -5.77 -10.84 -4.58
CA GLY A 79 -4.90 -11.30 -3.50
C GLY A 79 -3.65 -10.46 -3.29
N LEU A 80 -3.64 -9.21 -3.77
CA LEU A 80 -2.50 -8.29 -3.60
C LEU A 80 -2.52 -7.59 -2.26
N ILE A 81 -3.73 -7.37 -1.73
CA ILE A 81 -3.98 -6.77 -0.42
C ILE A 81 -4.95 -7.65 0.38
N GLU A 82 -4.97 -7.46 1.69
CA GLU A 82 -6.03 -7.94 2.58
C GLU A 82 -6.63 -6.77 3.35
N ILE A 83 -7.94 -6.76 3.55
CA ILE A 83 -8.63 -5.71 4.30
C ILE A 83 -9.22 -6.32 5.58
N HIS A 84 -8.73 -5.85 6.72
CA HIS A 84 -9.16 -6.32 8.04
C HIS A 84 -9.93 -5.21 8.76
N PRO A 85 -11.24 -5.37 9.03
CA PRO A 85 -12.01 -4.35 9.75
C PRO A 85 -11.48 -4.16 11.17
N LEU A 86 -11.39 -2.91 11.63
CA LEU A 86 -10.98 -2.63 13.00
C LEU A 86 -12.14 -2.85 13.97
N LYS A 87 -11.88 -3.57 15.06
CA LYS A 87 -12.86 -3.82 16.14
C LYS A 87 -13.02 -2.60 17.07
N ASN A 88 -13.16 -1.40 16.50
CA ASN A 88 -13.37 -0.17 17.26
C ASN A 88 -14.72 0.47 16.88
N LYS A 89 -15.60 0.69 17.87
CA LYS A 89 -16.94 1.26 17.67
C LYS A 89 -16.91 2.71 17.19
N GLU A 90 -15.85 3.46 17.50
CA GLU A 90 -15.70 4.88 17.13
C GLU A 90 -15.24 5.06 15.68
N PHE A 91 -14.55 4.05 15.11
CA PHE A 91 -13.90 4.15 13.79
C PHE A 91 -14.33 3.03 12.83
N LYS A 92 -15.63 2.78 12.73
CA LYS A 92 -16.19 1.67 11.92
C LYS A 92 -15.81 1.69 10.44
N SER A 93 -15.47 2.85 9.89
CA SER A 93 -15.11 3.00 8.48
C SER A 93 -13.63 2.73 8.21
N TYR A 94 -12.80 2.62 9.25
CA TYR A 94 -11.37 2.33 9.12
C TYR A 94 -11.10 0.83 9.16
N TYR A 95 -10.14 0.42 8.36
CA TYR A 95 -9.65 -0.95 8.28
C TYR A 95 -8.13 -0.96 8.22
N LEU A 96 -7.55 -2.07 8.65
CA LEU A 96 -6.15 -2.39 8.45
C LEU A 96 -6.01 -3.04 7.06
N VAL A 97 -5.34 -2.35 6.15
CA VAL A 97 -4.91 -2.89 4.86
C VAL A 97 -3.54 -3.53 5.04
N TYR A 98 -3.39 -4.77 4.61
CA TYR A 98 -2.11 -5.49 4.58
C TYR A 98 -1.67 -5.78 3.15
N LEU A 99 -0.45 -5.41 2.79
CA LEU A 99 0.09 -5.66 1.45
C LEU A 99 0.83 -7.00 1.41
N LYS A 100 0.31 -7.95 0.62
CA LYS A 100 0.86 -9.32 0.54
C LYS A 100 2.17 -9.40 -0.25
N LYS A 101 2.24 -8.75 -1.41
CA LYS A 101 3.39 -8.83 -2.34
C LYS A 101 4.19 -7.54 -2.37
N ILE A 102 5.24 -7.46 -1.56
CA ILE A 102 6.21 -6.38 -1.61
C ILE A 102 7.59 -7.02 -1.54
N TYR A 103 8.48 -6.71 -2.50
CA TYR A 103 9.89 -7.05 -2.36
C TYR A 103 10.57 -5.97 -1.49
N HIS A 104 11.31 -6.40 -0.47
CA HIS A 104 12.40 -5.61 0.08
C HIS A 104 13.63 -5.95 -0.75
N GLU A 105 14.16 -5.02 -1.53
CA GLU A 105 15.54 -5.16 -2.01
C GLU A 105 16.48 -5.06 -0.80
N GLU A 106 17.11 -6.16 -0.43
CA GLU A 106 18.46 -6.06 0.10
C GLU A 106 19.34 -5.43 -0.99
N LYS A 107 20.03 -4.35 -0.61
CA LYS A 107 20.88 -3.47 -1.43
C LYS A 107 21.36 -4.10 -2.75
N VAL A 108 20.77 -3.67 -3.87
CA VAL A 108 21.44 -3.79 -5.16
C VAL A 108 22.53 -2.71 -5.20
N PRO A 109 23.82 -3.05 -5.30
CA PRO A 109 24.85 -2.05 -5.53
C PRO A 109 24.57 -1.37 -6.87
N ILE A 110 24.44 -0.04 -6.83
CA ILE A 110 24.30 0.82 -8.01
C ILE A 110 25.69 0.96 -8.61
N SER A 111 26.20 -0.13 -9.19
CA SER A 111 27.29 -0.05 -10.15
C SER A 111 26.62 0.07 -11.52
N PRO A 112 26.79 1.17 -12.26
CA PRO A 112 26.36 1.19 -13.65
C PRO A 112 27.07 0.05 -14.40
N PRO A 113 26.41 -0.65 -15.34
CA PRO A 113 27.14 -1.53 -16.23
C PRO A 113 28.18 -0.67 -16.95
N GLU A 114 29.45 -1.02 -16.78
CA GLU A 114 30.52 -0.43 -17.58
C GLU A 114 30.10 -0.57 -19.05
N PHE A 115 29.82 0.56 -19.70
CA PHE A 115 29.64 0.59 -21.15
C PHE A 115 31.00 0.24 -21.76
N SER A 116 31.21 -1.05 -21.97
CA SER A 116 32.34 -1.56 -22.74
C SER A 116 32.02 -1.39 -24.22
N MET A 117 32.32 -0.22 -24.77
CA MET A 117 32.72 -0.02 -26.17
C MET A 117 33.65 1.19 -26.27
#